data_AF-A0A2H6FCH1-F1
#
_entry.id   AF-A0A2H6FCH1-F1
#
_cell.length_a   1.000
_cell.length_b   1.000
_cell.length_c   1.000
_cell.angle_alpha   90.00
_cell.angle_beta   90.00
_cell.angle_gamma   90.00
#
_symmetry.space_group_name_H-M   'P 1'
#
loop_
_entity.id
_entity.type
_entity.pdbx_description
1 polymer ?
#
loop_
_entity_poly.entity_id
_entity_poly.type
_entity_poly.pdbx_seq_one_letter_code
_entity_poly.pdbx_strand_id
1 'polypeptide(L)'
;MYLSVVIFMPPVLFIDMQTNEFIFTGIICKEGERFTSLCPELDVASEGDTVDEASTKLLEAVTLYLETAIEANLPFLRPVPQNEDPRTLNPEAIIKIFNLKVDFQIKAYA
;
A
#
# COMPACT_ATOMS: atom_id res chain seq x y z
N MET A 1 -18.48 5.67 29.26
CA MET A 1 -18.22 4.97 30.53
C MET A 1 -18.00 3.49 30.22
N TYR A 2 -16.84 3.16 29.65
CA TYR A 2 -16.48 1.77 29.40
C TYR A 2 -15.58 1.32 30.54
N LEU A 3 -16.19 0.55 31.45
CA LEU A 3 -15.50 -0.18 32.49
C LEU A 3 -15.39 -1.63 31.98
N SER A 4 -14.20 -2.01 31.49
CA SER A 4 -13.87 -3.40 31.26
C SER A 4 -12.63 -3.70 32.08
N VAL A 5 -12.92 -4.33 33.21
CA VAL A 5 -12.02 -4.79 34.27
C VAL A 5 -10.75 -5.42 33.67
N VAL A 6 -9.60 -4.85 34.02
CA VAL A 6 -8.29 -5.46 33.78
C VAL A 6 -8.14 -6.62 34.75
N ILE A 7 -8.38 -7.85 34.29
CA ILE A 7 -8.01 -9.05 35.03
C ILE A 7 -6.65 -9.51 34.51
N PHE A 8 -5.62 -9.16 35.28
CA PHE A 8 -4.23 -9.54 35.06
C PHE A 8 -4.06 -11.03 35.39
N MET A 9 -4.01 -11.89 34.37
CA MET A 9 -3.67 -13.31 34.53
C MET A 9 -2.55 -13.69 33.54
N PRO A 10 -1.31 -13.93 33.99
CA PRO A 10 -0.25 -14.54 33.17
C PRO A 10 -0.45 -16.07 33.13
N PRO A 11 0.01 -16.84 32.10
CA PRO A 11 0.80 -16.49 30.93
C PRO A 11 0.06 -16.90 29.64
N VAL A 12 -0.86 -16.09 29.13
CA VAL A 12 -1.52 -16.41 27.84
C VAL A 12 -1.40 -15.20 26.96
N LEU A 13 -0.66 -15.37 25.86
CA LEU A 13 -0.45 -14.37 24.84
C LEU A 13 -1.83 -13.90 24.33
N PHE A 14 -2.22 -12.68 24.68
CA PHE A 14 -3.36 -12.02 24.06
C PHE A 14 -3.00 -11.83 22.57
N ILE A 15 -3.56 -12.66 21.70
CA ILE A 15 -3.57 -12.38 20.27
C ILE A 15 -4.64 -11.29 20.09
N ASP A 16 -4.18 -10.05 20.06
CA ASP A 16 -4.97 -8.99 19.44
C ASP A 16 -5.21 -9.44 17.99
N MET A 17 -6.48 -9.58 17.56
CA MET A 17 -6.83 -9.80 16.15
C MET A 17 -6.57 -8.50 15.36
N GLN A 18 -5.33 -8.03 15.35
CA GLN A 18 -4.93 -6.92 14.51
C GLN A 18 -4.85 -7.44 13.07
N THR A 19 -5.63 -6.78 12.22
CA THR A 19 -5.85 -7.06 10.82
C THR A 19 -4.58 -7.46 10.07
N ASN A 20 -4.69 -8.47 9.20
CA ASN A 20 -3.57 -9.01 8.42
C ASN A 20 -3.31 -8.12 7.19
N GLU A 21 -3.12 -6.82 7.44
CA GLU A 21 -3.01 -5.76 6.44
C GLU A 21 -1.55 -5.34 6.26
N PHE A 22 -1.09 -5.27 5.02
CA PHE A 22 0.10 -4.53 4.63
C PHE A 22 -0.30 -3.11 4.25
N ILE A 23 0.51 -2.13 4.67
CA ILE A 23 0.31 -0.73 4.34
C ILE A 23 1.43 -0.29 3.40
N PHE A 24 1.07 0.06 2.18
CA PHE A 24 1.93 0.66 1.18
C PHE A 24 1.63 2.15 1.01
N THR A 25 2.52 2.86 0.32
CA THR A 25 2.34 4.28 0.04
C THR A 25 1.77 4.47 -1.35
N GLY A 26 0.63 5.16 -1.47
CA GLY A 26 0.14 5.68 -2.73
C GLY A 26 0.51 7.16 -2.87
N ILE A 27 1.10 7.55 -3.99
CA ILE A 27 1.42 8.93 -4.34
C ILE A 27 0.62 9.31 -5.58
N ILE A 28 -0.01 10.47 -5.57
CA ILE A 28 -0.59 11.08 -6.78
C ILE A 28 0.23 12.30 -7.14
N CYS A 29 0.65 12.36 -8.40
CA CYS A 29 1.34 13.48 -9.01
C CYS A 29 0.46 14.11 -10.09
N LYS A 30 0.56 15.44 -10.25
CA LYS A 30 -0.05 16.14 -11.37
C LYS A 30 0.98 16.32 -12.48
N GLU A 31 0.66 15.80 -13.67
CA GLU A 31 1.49 15.92 -14.87
C GLU A 31 0.69 16.59 -15.98
N GLY A 32 0.91 17.89 -16.17
CA GLY A 32 0.14 18.70 -17.10
C GLY A 32 -1.35 18.71 -16.75
N GLU A 33 -2.17 18.18 -17.66
CA GLU A 33 -3.64 18.10 -17.51
C GLU A 33 -4.12 16.75 -16.92
N ARG A 34 -3.20 15.81 -16.63
CA ARG A 34 -3.53 14.48 -16.10
C ARG A 34 -2.92 14.26 -14.71
N PHE A 35 -3.35 13.16 -14.08
CA PHE A 35 -2.84 12.72 -12.80
C PHE A 35 -2.20 11.34 -12.95
N THR A 36 -0.96 11.23 -12.50
CA THR A 36 -0.24 9.96 -12.39
C THR A 36 -0.27 9.49 -10.95
N SER A 37 -0.30 8.18 -10.76
CA SER A 37 -0.32 7.55 -9.44
C SER A 37 0.77 6.50 -9.34
N LEU A 38 1.43 6.40 -8.20
CA LEU A 38 2.57 5.51 -7.98
C LEU A 38 2.51 4.87 -6.60
N CYS A 39 2.82 3.57 -6.54
CA CYS A 39 3.16 2.84 -5.33
C CYS A 39 4.69 2.59 -5.30
N PRO A 40 5.47 3.41 -4.58
CA PRO A 40 6.94 3.34 -4.65
C PRO A 40 7.52 2.02 -4.14
N GLU A 41 6.85 1.34 -3.21
CA GLU A 41 7.35 0.07 -2.65
C GLU A 41 7.20 -1.11 -3.60
N LEU A 42 6.25 -1.02 -4.53
CA LEU A 42 5.93 -2.07 -5.51
C LEU A 42 6.39 -1.72 -6.94
N ASP A 43 6.79 -0.46 -7.19
CA ASP A 43 7.12 0.06 -8.51
C ASP A 43 5.96 -0.19 -9.51
N VAL A 44 4.75 0.15 -9.03
CA VAL A 44 3.50 0.05 -9.79
C VAL A 44 2.91 1.44 -9.94
N ALA A 45 2.62 1.83 -11.17
CA ALA A 45 2.03 3.12 -11.49
C ALA A 45 0.76 2.99 -12.33
N SER A 46 -0.07 4.04 -12.28
CA SER A 46 -1.24 4.20 -13.14
C SER A 46 -1.47 5.68 -13.47
N GLU A 47 -2.48 5.96 -14.31
CA GLU A 47 -2.85 7.33 -14.70
C GLU A 47 -4.38 7.50 -14.78
N GLY A 48 -4.85 8.71 -14.51
CA GLY A 48 -6.25 9.09 -14.61
C GLY A 48 -6.43 10.57 -14.97
N ASP A 49 -7.61 10.92 -15.46
CA ASP A 49 -7.98 12.30 -15.77
C ASP A 49 -8.36 13.07 -14.49
N THR A 50 -8.61 12.36 -13.38
CA THR A 50 -8.85 12.93 -12.06
C THR A 50 -8.03 12.25 -10.97
N VAL A 51 -7.87 12.93 -9.82
CA VAL A 51 -7.19 12.37 -8.64
C VAL A 51 -7.84 11.06 -8.16
N ASP A 52 -9.17 11.01 -8.17
CA ASP A 52 -9.95 9.86 -7.73
C ASP A 52 -9.76 8.68 -8.67
N GLU A 53 -9.85 8.93 -9.98
CA GLU A 53 -9.62 7.92 -11.00
C GLU A 53 -8.19 7.37 -10.94
N ALA A 54 -7.18 8.25 -10.84
CA ALA A 54 -5.78 7.84 -10.73
C ALA A 54 -5.55 6.96 -9.49
N SER A 55 -6.19 7.29 -8.35
CA SER A 55 -6.10 6.48 -7.13
C SER A 55 -6.83 5.13 -7.25
N THR A 56 -8.00 5.10 -7.90
CA THR A 56 -8.78 3.88 -8.13
C THR A 56 -8.03 2.92 -9.04
N LYS A 57 -7.49 3.43 -10.16
CA LYS A 57 -6.69 2.62 -11.08
C LYS A 57 -5.38 2.14 -10.46
N LEU A 58 -4.78 2.92 -9.55
CA LEU A 58 -3.61 2.45 -8.79
C LEU A 58 -3.95 1.23 -7.93
N LEU A 59 -5.11 1.26 -7.25
CA LEU A 59 -5.57 0.13 -6.43
C LEU A 59 -5.76 -1.12 -7.29
N GLU A 60 -6.39 -0.99 -8.45
CA GLU A 60 -6.55 -2.11 -9.40
C GLU A 60 -5.20 -2.64 -9.89
N ALA A 61 -4.28 -1.76 -10.28
CA ALA A 61 -2.95 -2.13 -10.76
C ALA A 61 -2.12 -2.84 -9.68
N VAL A 62 -2.15 -2.33 -8.44
CA VAL A 62 -1.47 -2.94 -7.30
C VAL A 62 -2.07 -4.32 -6.97
N THR A 63 -3.41 -4.45 -7.02
CA THR A 63 -4.09 -5.71 -6.78
C THR A 63 -3.64 -6.76 -7.80
N LEU A 64 -3.72 -6.44 -9.08
CA LEU A 64 -3.31 -7.34 -10.17
C LEU A 64 -1.83 -7.72 -10.09
N TYR A 65 -0.96 -6.76 -9.77
CA TYR A 65 0.47 -7.00 -9.59
C TYR A 65 0.74 -8.00 -8.46
N LEU A 66 0.12 -7.79 -7.29
CA LEU A 66 0.31 -8.65 -6.11
C LEU A 66 -0.26 -10.05 -6.36
N GLU A 67 -1.46 -10.16 -6.94
CA GLU A 67 -2.04 -11.46 -7.33
C GLU A 67 -1.10 -12.23 -8.26
N THR A 68 -0.60 -11.57 -9.32
CA THR A 68 0.33 -12.18 -10.28
C THR A 68 1.63 -12.60 -9.61
N ALA A 69 2.22 -11.76 -8.75
CA ALA A 69 3.46 -12.08 -8.05
C ALA A 69 3.30 -13.26 -7.09
N ILE A 70 2.17 -13.33 -6.37
CA ILE A 70 1.85 -14.43 -5.45
C ILE A 70 1.61 -15.72 -6.23
N GLU A 71 0.81 -15.69 -7.29
CA GLU A 71 0.54 -16.85 -8.14
C GLU A 71 1.81 -17.41 -8.79
N ALA A 72 2.70 -16.53 -9.23
CA ALA A 72 3.99 -16.91 -9.81
C ALA A 72 5.05 -17.29 -8.77
N ASN A 73 4.74 -17.19 -7.47
CA ASN A 73 5.68 -17.39 -6.37
C ASN A 73 6.95 -16.53 -6.50
N LEU A 74 6.78 -15.26 -6.85
CA LEU A 74 7.83 -14.27 -7.05
C LEU A 74 7.86 -13.25 -5.89
N PRO A 75 9.02 -12.63 -5.62
CA PRO A 75 9.08 -11.49 -4.70
C PRO A 75 8.27 -10.31 -5.26
N PHE A 76 7.39 -9.75 -4.44
CA PHE A 76 6.53 -8.61 -4.81
C PHE A 76 7.09 -7.24 -4.40
N LEU A 77 8.08 -7.18 -3.51
CA LEU A 77 8.73 -5.91 -3.17
C LEU A 77 9.71 -5.53 -4.27
N ARG A 78 9.45 -4.41 -4.92
CA ARG A 78 10.33 -3.80 -5.91
C ARG A 78 10.32 -2.29 -5.67
N PRO A 79 11.21 -1.77 -4.82
CA PRO A 79 11.24 -0.35 -4.54
C PRO A 79 11.72 0.44 -5.76
N VAL A 80 11.03 1.54 -6.08
CA VAL A 80 11.43 2.51 -7.11
C VAL A 80 12.82 3.07 -6.76
N PRO A 81 13.76 3.14 -7.71
CA PRO A 81 15.06 3.73 -7.46
C PRO A 81 14.94 5.26 -7.28
N GLN A 82 15.83 5.85 -6.49
CA GLN A 82 15.68 7.28 -6.09
C GLN A 82 15.68 8.26 -7.26
N ASN A 83 16.32 7.90 -8.38
CA ASN A 83 16.35 8.69 -9.61
C ASN A 83 15.06 8.59 -10.45
N GLU A 84 14.07 7.83 -10.00
CA GLU A 84 12.74 7.70 -10.60
C GLU A 84 11.63 8.03 -9.59
N ASP A 85 11.98 8.21 -8.31
CA ASP A 85 11.03 8.53 -7.25
C ASP A 85 10.58 10.01 -7.34
N PRO A 86 9.28 10.29 -7.55
CA PRO A 86 8.77 11.65 -7.65
C PRO A 86 9.01 12.47 -6.38
N ARG A 87 9.15 11.83 -5.21
CA ARG A 87 9.51 12.51 -3.95
C ARG A 87 10.89 13.16 -3.99
N THR A 88 11.78 12.61 -4.81
CA THR A 88 13.16 13.10 -4.99
C THR A 88 13.25 13.99 -6.22
N LEU A 89 12.68 13.56 -7.35
CA LEU A 89 12.79 14.25 -8.63
C LEU A 89 11.94 15.51 -8.73
N ASN A 90 10.68 15.43 -8.28
CA ASN A 90 9.73 16.51 -8.47
C ASN A 90 8.67 16.53 -7.35
N PRO A 91 9.07 16.87 -6.12
CA PRO A 91 8.16 16.88 -4.98
C PRO A 91 7.02 17.89 -5.13
N GLU A 92 7.19 18.95 -5.94
CA GLU A 92 6.17 19.96 -6.18
C GLU A 92 4.99 19.44 -7.02
N ALA A 93 5.20 18.38 -7.82
CA ALA A 93 4.14 17.74 -8.57
C ALA A 93 3.24 16.85 -7.69
N ILE A 94 3.68 16.49 -6.48
CA ILE A 94 2.92 15.62 -5.57
C ILE A 94 1.74 16.41 -5.00
N ILE A 95 0.54 15.95 -5.32
CA ILE A 95 -0.70 16.56 -4.84
C ILE A 95 -1.30 15.83 -3.64
N LYS A 96 -1.03 14.52 -3.51
CA LYS A 96 -1.62 13.68 -2.48
C LYS A 96 -0.74 12.47 -2.20
N ILE A 97 -0.59 12.15 -0.91
CA ILE A 97 -0.01 10.90 -0.43
C ILE A 97 -1.08 10.22 0.41
N PHE A 98 -1.27 8.91 0.26
CA PHE A 98 -2.27 8.15 0.99
C PHE A 98 -1.77 6.74 1.31
N ASN A 99 -2.40 6.10 2.30
CA ASN A 99 -2.09 4.73 2.67
C ASN A 99 -2.90 3.77 1.79
N LEU A 100 -2.20 2.88 1.11
CA LEU A 100 -2.78 1.78 0.35
C LEU A 100 -2.74 0.53 1.22
N LYS A 101 -3.90 0.11 1.72
CA LYS A 101 -4.02 -1.08 2.56
C LYS A 101 -4.30 -2.31 1.70
N VAL A 102 -3.57 -3.38 1.95
CA VAL A 102 -3.76 -4.66 1.28
C VAL A 102 -3.92 -5.76 2.31
N ASP A 103 -5.04 -6.46 2.26
CA ASP A 103 -5.29 -7.63 3.10
C ASP A 103 -4.57 -8.87 2.52
N PHE A 104 -3.71 -9.48 3.33
CA PHE A 104 -2.99 -10.71 2.97
C PHE A 104 -3.39 -11.86 3.88
N GLN A 105 -3.73 -13.03 3.31
CA GLN A 105 -3.90 -14.26 4.10
C GLN A 105 -2.61 -15.08 4.11
N ILE A 106 -1.68 -14.76 5.01
CA ILE A 106 -0.39 -15.48 5.14
C ILE A 106 -0.49 -16.55 6.23
N LYS A 107 -0.05 -17.78 5.91
CA LYS A 107 0.05 -18.89 6.88
C LYS A 107 1.46 -19.48 6.84
N ALA A 108 2.13 -19.50 7.98
CA ALA A 108 3.40 -20.20 8.16
C ALA A 108 3.13 -21.57 8.82
N TYR A 109 3.80 -22.61 8.34
CA TYR A 109 3.78 -23.96 8.93
C TYR A 109 5.22 -24.47 9.09
N ALA A 110 5.44 -25.35 10.06
CA ALA A 110 6.72 -25.98 10.37
C ALA A 110 6.78 -27.42 9.86
#